data_AF-A0A536CDJ1-F1
#
_entry.id   AF-A0A536CDJ1-F1
#
_cell.length_a   1.000
_cell.length_b   1.000
_cell.length_c   1.000
_cell.angle_alpha   90.00
_cell.angle_beta   90.00
_cell.angle_gamma   90.00
#
_symmetry.space_group_name_H-M   'P 1'
#
loop_
_entity.id
_entity.type
_entity.pdbx_description
1 polymer ?
#
loop_
_entity_poly.entity_id
_entity_poly.type
_entity_poly.pdbx_seq_one_letter_code
_entity_poly.pdbx_strand_id
1 'polypeptide(L)'
;MLCRLLADGAVRRVLDLGCGAGQLSFQLAQAGAANLIAIDISRTMLDLARRERNHPRVSYRREAIEQVRFGPGSFDLIISSLALHYVPDYRGLVPNIAEWLTPGGVLVYSTEHPIYTARLPGEGWVRDDHGQPAGWQIDNYFHEGPREERWFVEGVRKYHRTLSTLLDGQLESGLRVERVIEPAPSPERLERRPYEREHLRRPMFLLVRATRPV
;
A
#
# COMPACT_ATOMS: atom_id res chain seq x y z
N MET A 1 -3.91 -0.51 -10.57
CA MET A 1 -2.52 -1.01 -10.50
C MET A 1 -2.44 -2.26 -9.66
N LEU A 2 -2.88 -2.22 -8.39
CA LEU A 2 -3.03 -3.41 -7.52
C LEU A 2 -3.93 -4.50 -8.13
N CYS A 3 -4.96 -4.13 -8.91
CA CYS A 3 -5.86 -5.09 -9.55
C CYS A 3 -5.15 -6.14 -10.42
N ARG A 4 -3.96 -5.82 -10.97
CA ARG A 4 -3.16 -6.74 -11.80
C ARG A 4 -2.43 -7.83 -10.98
N LEU A 5 -2.42 -7.68 -9.66
CA LEU A 5 -1.79 -8.60 -8.71
C LEU A 5 -2.82 -9.38 -7.88
N LEU A 6 -4.11 -9.19 -8.15
CA LEU A 6 -5.15 -9.90 -7.43
C LEU A 6 -5.14 -11.39 -7.81
N ALA A 7 -5.64 -12.21 -6.90
CA ALA A 7 -5.72 -13.65 -7.09
C ALA A 7 -6.65 -14.02 -8.25
N ASP A 8 -6.25 -15.02 -9.05
CA ASP A 8 -7.14 -15.69 -9.98
C ASP A 8 -8.04 -16.66 -9.17
N GLY A 9 -9.37 -16.51 -9.29
CA GLY A 9 -10.35 -17.38 -8.64
C GLY A 9 -11.39 -16.64 -7.79
N ALA A 10 -12.34 -17.40 -7.23
CA ALA A 10 -13.44 -16.87 -6.42
C ALA A 10 -12.96 -16.47 -5.02
N VAL A 11 -12.38 -15.28 -4.90
CA VAL A 11 -12.06 -14.65 -3.61
C VAL A 11 -13.36 -14.39 -2.86
N ARG A 12 -13.53 -14.98 -1.67
CA ARG A 12 -14.76 -14.84 -0.88
C ARG A 12 -14.62 -13.83 0.25
N ARG A 13 -13.54 -13.91 1.04
CA ARG A 13 -13.33 -13.08 2.23
C ARG A 13 -12.14 -12.14 2.04
N VAL A 14 -12.40 -10.83 2.06
CA VAL A 14 -11.40 -9.79 1.81
C VAL A 14 -11.26 -8.86 3.01
N LEU A 15 -10.03 -8.49 3.34
CA LEU A 15 -9.72 -7.37 4.22
C LEU A 15 -9.01 -6.26 3.43
N ASP A 16 -9.50 -5.03 3.53
CA ASP A 16 -8.87 -3.84 2.96
C ASP A 16 -8.34 -2.94 4.08
N LEU A 17 -7.02 -2.95 4.25
CA LEU A 17 -6.28 -2.19 5.26
C LEU A 17 -5.95 -0.79 4.73
N GLY A 18 -6.66 0.23 5.25
CA GLY A 18 -6.53 1.61 4.79
C GLY A 18 -7.32 1.85 3.50
N CYS A 19 -8.63 1.57 3.54
CA CYS A 19 -9.47 1.55 2.35
C CYS A 19 -9.76 2.93 1.75
N GLY A 20 -9.46 4.02 2.48
CA GLY A 20 -9.79 5.38 2.08
C GLY A 20 -11.27 5.51 1.71
N ALA A 21 -11.53 6.11 0.56
CA ALA A 21 -12.88 6.29 0.04
C ALA A 21 -13.55 5.02 -0.52
N GLY A 22 -12.95 3.83 -0.30
CA GLY A 22 -13.56 2.53 -0.60
C GLY A 22 -13.48 2.07 -2.06
N GLN A 23 -12.68 2.72 -2.91
CA GLN A 23 -12.63 2.43 -4.35
C GLN A 23 -12.29 0.96 -4.65
N LEU A 24 -11.24 0.42 -4.03
CA LEU A 24 -10.79 -0.95 -4.31
C LEU A 24 -11.73 -2.00 -3.70
N SER A 25 -12.14 -1.79 -2.45
CA SER A 25 -13.19 -2.59 -1.79
C SER A 25 -14.46 -2.70 -2.64
N PHE A 26 -14.96 -1.58 -3.15
CA PHE A 26 -16.16 -1.57 -3.99
C PHE A 26 -15.97 -2.33 -5.30
N GLN A 27 -14.83 -2.13 -5.98
CA GLN A 27 -14.50 -2.85 -7.21
C GLN A 27 -14.42 -4.36 -6.99
N LEU A 28 -13.82 -4.81 -5.89
CA LEU A 28 -13.75 -6.23 -5.54
C LEU A 28 -15.14 -6.80 -5.23
N ALA A 29 -15.99 -6.04 -4.54
CA ALA A 29 -17.36 -6.47 -4.27
C ALA A 29 -18.18 -6.63 -5.55
N GLN A 30 -18.03 -5.70 -6.52
CA GLN A 30 -18.62 -5.80 -7.85
C GLN A 30 -18.07 -6.99 -8.65
N ALA A 31 -16.79 -7.31 -8.49
CA ALA A 31 -16.15 -8.47 -9.11
C ALA A 31 -16.53 -9.82 -8.47
N GLY A 32 -17.37 -9.82 -7.43
CA GLY A 32 -17.94 -11.04 -6.85
C GLY A 32 -17.41 -11.43 -5.47
N ALA A 33 -16.54 -10.62 -4.84
CA ALA A 33 -16.12 -10.89 -3.47
C ALA A 33 -17.33 -10.90 -2.51
N ALA A 34 -17.42 -11.95 -1.69
CA ALA A 34 -18.63 -12.28 -0.94
C ALA A 34 -18.76 -11.49 0.38
N ASN A 35 -17.65 -11.27 1.06
CA ASN A 35 -17.58 -10.57 2.34
C ASN A 35 -16.30 -9.73 2.41
N LEU A 36 -16.43 -8.42 2.46
CA LEU A 36 -15.32 -7.48 2.54
C LEU A 36 -15.41 -6.66 3.82
N ILE A 37 -14.32 -6.64 4.57
CA ILE A 37 -14.11 -5.71 5.67
C ILE A 37 -13.13 -4.65 5.18
N ALA A 38 -13.55 -3.39 5.20
CA ALA A 38 -12.77 -2.25 4.73
C ALA A 38 -12.54 -1.29 5.89
N ILE A 39 -11.29 -1.09 6.30
CA ILE A 39 -10.96 -0.28 7.48
C ILE A 39 -10.20 0.98 7.09
N ASP A 40 -10.52 2.09 7.75
CA ASP A 40 -9.76 3.34 7.64
C ASP A 40 -9.90 4.16 8.94
N ILE A 41 -8.90 4.98 9.27
CA ILE A 41 -8.95 5.85 10.46
C ILE A 41 -9.80 7.11 10.21
N SER A 42 -9.90 7.53 8.95
CA SER A 42 -10.55 8.76 8.53
C SER A 42 -12.06 8.59 8.44
N ARG A 43 -12.77 9.20 9.39
CA ARG A 43 -14.24 9.28 9.36
C ARG A 43 -14.73 9.88 8.04
N THR A 44 -14.12 10.97 7.58
CA THR A 44 -14.48 11.66 6.34
C THR A 44 -14.39 10.74 5.11
N MET A 45 -13.32 9.94 5.01
CA MET A 45 -13.17 8.99 3.89
C MET A 45 -14.20 7.87 3.95
N LEU A 46 -14.50 7.35 5.15
CA LEU A 46 -15.51 6.30 5.31
C LEU A 46 -16.93 6.80 5.03
N ASP A 47 -17.24 8.04 5.43
CA ASP A 47 -18.53 8.65 5.13
C ASP A 47 -18.70 8.85 3.61
N LEU A 48 -17.63 9.26 2.92
CA LEU A 48 -17.58 9.32 1.46
C LEU A 48 -17.77 7.91 0.84
N ALA A 49 -17.08 6.90 1.36
CA ALA A 49 -17.17 5.52 0.90
C ALA A 49 -18.60 4.97 1.04
N ARG A 50 -19.26 5.19 2.19
CA ARG A 50 -20.65 4.77 2.41
C ARG A 50 -21.64 5.53 1.53
N ARG A 51 -21.38 6.80 1.21
CA ARG A 51 -22.26 7.59 0.34
C ARG A 51 -22.16 7.18 -1.12
N GLU A 52 -20.95 7.01 -1.63
CA GLU A 52 -20.70 6.86 -3.08
C GLU A 52 -20.45 5.41 -3.51
N ARG A 53 -20.05 4.55 -2.57
CA ARG A 53 -19.58 3.18 -2.84
C ARG A 53 -20.18 2.19 -1.85
N ASN A 54 -21.45 2.40 -1.51
CA ASN A 54 -22.20 1.46 -0.69
C ASN A 54 -22.38 0.14 -1.44
N HIS A 55 -22.16 -0.98 -0.78
CA HIS A 55 -22.42 -2.29 -1.34
C HIS A 55 -22.77 -3.26 -0.20
N PRO A 56 -23.79 -4.13 -0.35
CA PRO A 56 -24.26 -5.01 0.73
C PRO A 56 -23.20 -6.02 1.22
N ARG A 57 -22.13 -6.21 0.45
CA ARG A 57 -21.01 -7.10 0.78
C ARG A 57 -19.81 -6.39 1.41
N VAL A 58 -19.85 -5.07 1.58
CA VAL A 58 -18.74 -4.27 2.11
C VAL A 58 -19.13 -3.67 3.46
N SER A 59 -18.35 -4.00 4.49
CA SER A 59 -18.45 -3.41 5.82
C SER A 59 -17.33 -2.40 6.02
N TYR A 60 -17.67 -1.11 5.99
CA TYR A 60 -16.75 -0.02 6.27
C TYR A 60 -16.64 0.22 7.78
N ARG A 61 -15.44 0.07 8.36
CA ARG A 61 -15.18 0.20 9.80
C ARG A 61 -14.14 1.26 10.08
N ARG A 62 -14.37 2.07 11.11
CA ARG A 62 -13.43 3.10 11.54
C ARG A 62 -12.46 2.52 12.56
N GLU A 63 -11.33 2.02 12.09
CA GLU A 63 -10.33 1.34 12.92
C GLU A 63 -8.93 1.70 12.41
N ALA A 64 -7.98 1.82 13.34
CA ALA A 64 -6.56 1.92 13.02
C ALA A 64 -6.01 0.52 12.66
N ILE A 65 -5.14 0.45 11.64
CA ILE A 65 -4.55 -0.83 11.19
C ILE A 65 -3.81 -1.54 12.34
N GLU A 66 -3.19 -0.79 13.25
CA GLU A 66 -2.44 -1.36 14.38
C GLU A 66 -3.35 -1.97 15.46
N GLN A 67 -4.64 -1.59 15.46
CA GLN A 67 -5.58 -1.93 16.53
C GLN A 67 -6.50 -3.10 16.17
N VAL A 68 -6.68 -3.39 14.87
CA VAL A 68 -7.56 -4.49 14.46
C VAL A 68 -6.99 -5.85 14.84
N ARG A 69 -7.88 -6.76 15.21
CA ARG A 69 -7.57 -8.16 15.53
C ARG A 69 -8.60 -9.04 14.84
N PHE A 70 -8.12 -10.06 14.15
CA PHE A 70 -8.93 -11.06 13.49
C PHE A 70 -8.44 -12.45 13.87
N GLY A 71 -9.31 -13.45 13.73
CA GLY A 71 -8.93 -14.84 13.98
C GLY A 71 -8.00 -15.38 12.89
N PRO A 72 -7.27 -16.46 13.16
CA PRO A 72 -6.44 -17.13 12.15
C PRO A 72 -7.30 -17.62 10.97
N GLY A 73 -6.80 -17.47 9.74
CA GLY A 73 -7.48 -17.97 8.54
C GLY A 73 -8.82 -17.28 8.22
N SER A 74 -8.99 -16.04 8.68
CA SER A 74 -10.21 -15.25 8.47
C SER A 74 -10.40 -14.78 7.02
N PHE A 75 -9.31 -14.55 6.27
CA PHE A 75 -9.36 -13.94 4.94
C PHE A 75 -8.66 -14.75 3.87
N ASP A 76 -9.24 -14.77 2.68
CA ASP A 76 -8.62 -15.36 1.48
C ASP A 76 -7.71 -14.34 0.78
N LEU A 77 -8.01 -13.05 0.95
CA LEU A 77 -7.26 -11.93 0.38
C LEU A 77 -7.17 -10.79 1.38
N ILE A 78 -5.96 -10.29 1.60
CA ILE A 78 -5.71 -9.02 2.31
C ILE A 78 -5.09 -8.05 1.31
N ILE A 79 -5.69 -6.86 1.19
CA ILE A 79 -5.19 -5.78 0.36
C ILE A 79 -4.84 -4.55 1.20
N SER A 80 -3.87 -3.77 0.74
CA SER A 80 -3.58 -2.45 1.30
C SER A 80 -3.00 -1.54 0.23
N SER A 81 -3.69 -0.44 -0.07
CA SER A 81 -3.26 0.50 -1.10
C SER A 81 -2.68 1.77 -0.50
N LEU A 82 -1.35 1.93 -0.58
CA LEU A 82 -0.63 3.12 -0.12
C LEU A 82 -0.96 3.49 1.34
N ALA A 83 -1.09 2.49 2.22
CA ALA A 83 -1.40 2.72 3.64
C ALA A 83 -0.32 2.18 4.60
N LEU A 84 0.37 1.08 4.29
CA LEU A 84 1.28 0.43 5.24
C LEU A 84 2.51 1.28 5.64
N HIS A 85 2.89 2.29 4.87
CA HIS A 85 3.96 3.22 5.27
C HIS A 85 3.54 4.21 6.37
N TYR A 86 2.25 4.30 6.72
CA TYR A 86 1.80 5.07 7.87
C TYR A 86 1.82 4.28 9.18
N VAL A 87 1.85 2.95 9.10
CA VAL A 87 1.91 2.08 10.27
C VAL A 87 3.30 2.18 10.90
N PRO A 88 3.47 2.48 12.20
CA PRO A 88 4.78 2.52 12.86
C PRO A 88 5.39 1.13 13.01
N ASP A 89 4.62 0.17 13.51
CA ASP A 89 5.06 -1.20 13.80
C ASP A 89 4.70 -2.17 12.66
N TYR A 90 5.37 -2.01 11.52
CA TYR A 90 5.24 -2.94 10.41
C TYR A 90 5.72 -4.34 10.77
N ARG A 91 6.83 -4.46 11.53
CA ARG A 91 7.39 -5.76 11.91
C ARG A 91 6.43 -6.55 12.79
N GLY A 92 5.66 -5.90 13.67
CA GLY A 92 4.58 -6.54 14.43
C GLY A 92 3.30 -6.77 13.62
N LEU A 93 3.03 -5.96 12.58
CA LEU A 93 1.84 -6.13 11.74
C LEU A 93 1.93 -7.34 10.80
N VAL A 94 3.08 -7.58 10.16
CA VAL A 94 3.17 -8.63 9.12
C VAL A 94 2.88 -10.05 9.64
N PRO A 95 3.34 -10.46 10.83
CA PRO A 95 2.96 -11.75 11.41
C PRO A 95 1.44 -11.89 11.62
N ASN A 96 0.77 -10.82 12.05
CA ASN A 96 -0.68 -10.81 12.20
C ASN A 96 -1.37 -10.98 10.83
N ILE A 97 -0.91 -10.27 9.80
CA ILE A 97 -1.42 -10.41 8.43
C ILE A 97 -1.27 -11.86 7.95
N ALA A 98 -0.10 -12.47 8.18
CA ALA A 98 0.14 -13.87 7.82
C ALA A 98 -0.80 -14.82 8.57
N GLU A 99 -1.04 -14.60 9.86
CA GLU A 99 -1.97 -15.40 10.65
C GLU A 99 -3.42 -15.27 10.15
N TRP A 100 -3.87 -14.05 9.84
CA TRP A 100 -5.22 -13.76 9.38
C TRP A 100 -5.55 -14.35 8.00
N LEU A 101 -4.55 -14.60 7.16
CA LEU A 101 -4.72 -15.26 5.86
C LEU A 101 -5.02 -16.75 6.03
N THR A 102 -5.88 -17.32 5.20
CA THR A 102 -5.98 -18.78 5.06
C THR A 102 -4.71 -19.40 4.50
N PRO A 103 -4.46 -20.70 4.71
CA PRO A 103 -3.53 -21.45 3.87
C PRO A 103 -3.88 -21.26 2.38
N GLY A 104 -2.91 -20.84 1.57
CA GLY A 104 -3.12 -20.43 0.17
C GLY A 104 -3.65 -19.01 -0.04
N GLY A 105 -3.94 -18.27 1.04
CA GLY A 105 -4.42 -16.88 0.99
C GLY A 105 -3.35 -15.90 0.49
N VAL A 106 -3.80 -14.76 -0.03
CA VAL A 106 -2.93 -13.78 -0.72
C VAL A 106 -2.88 -12.44 0.03
N LEU A 107 -1.68 -11.90 0.22
CA LEU A 107 -1.45 -10.49 0.54
C LEU A 107 -1.07 -9.74 -0.74
N VAL A 108 -1.74 -8.62 -1.01
CA VAL A 108 -1.33 -7.68 -2.05
C VAL A 108 -1.30 -6.27 -1.49
N TYR A 109 -0.14 -5.62 -1.46
CA TYR A 109 -0.07 -4.24 -1.00
C TYR A 109 0.78 -3.35 -1.89
N SER A 110 0.50 -2.05 -1.79
CA SER A 110 1.38 -1.00 -2.31
C SER A 110 1.81 -0.07 -1.17
N THR A 111 3.03 0.43 -1.27
CA THR A 111 3.59 1.41 -0.35
C THR A 111 4.45 2.41 -1.10
N GLU A 112 4.76 3.56 -0.49
CA GLU A 112 5.80 4.43 -1.04
C GLU A 112 7.14 3.70 -1.06
N HIS A 113 7.89 3.89 -2.14
CA HIS A 113 9.15 3.20 -2.34
C HIS A 113 10.21 3.67 -1.32
N PRO A 114 11.10 2.77 -0.84
CA PRO A 114 12.22 3.15 0.02
C PRO A 114 13.08 4.30 -0.56
N ILE A 115 13.36 4.30 -1.87
CA ILE A 115 14.04 5.42 -2.58
C ILE A 115 13.26 6.75 -2.46
N TYR A 116 11.93 6.70 -2.45
CA TYR A 116 11.11 7.89 -2.35
C TYR A 116 11.05 8.46 -0.93
N THR A 117 11.05 7.58 0.07
CA THR A 117 11.01 7.96 1.49
C THR A 117 12.38 8.28 2.08
N ALA A 118 13.47 7.93 1.38
CA ALA A 118 14.84 8.32 1.68
C ALA A 118 15.31 9.57 0.91
N ARG A 119 14.39 10.35 0.32
CA ARG A 119 14.73 11.59 -0.40
C ARG A 119 15.08 12.72 0.56
N LEU A 120 15.77 13.74 0.06
CA LEU A 120 15.88 15.02 0.76
C LEU A 120 14.49 15.64 1.05
N PRO A 121 14.30 16.32 2.20
CA PRO A 121 13.05 17.02 2.50
C PRO A 121 12.60 17.96 1.37
N GLY A 122 11.29 18.12 1.21
CA GLY A 122 10.70 18.90 0.11
C GLY A 122 10.43 18.04 -1.14
N GLU A 123 10.73 18.58 -2.31
CA GLU A 123 10.45 17.94 -3.60
C GLU A 123 11.39 16.75 -3.91
N GLY A 124 12.53 16.63 -3.23
CA GLY A 124 13.52 15.56 -3.42
C GLY A 124 14.40 15.68 -4.66
N TRP A 125 14.08 16.61 -5.57
CA TRP A 125 14.89 16.90 -6.75
C TRP A 125 16.06 17.83 -6.42
N VAL A 126 17.26 17.41 -6.78
CA VAL A 126 18.39 18.33 -6.96
C VAL A 126 18.18 19.03 -8.30
N ARG A 127 18.31 20.35 -8.31
CA ARG A 127 18.15 21.17 -9.52
C ARG A 127 19.51 21.69 -9.99
N ASP A 128 19.68 21.82 -11.30
CA ASP A 128 20.85 22.46 -11.90
C ASP A 128 20.77 24.00 -11.80
N ASP A 129 21.79 24.68 -12.32
CA ASP A 129 21.89 26.15 -12.33
C ASP A 129 20.75 26.84 -13.13
N HIS A 130 20.01 26.08 -13.94
CA HIS A 130 18.84 26.54 -14.69
C HIS A 130 17.52 26.16 -14.02
N GLY A 131 17.56 25.61 -12.80
CA GLY A 131 16.40 25.17 -12.05
C GLY A 131 15.76 23.88 -12.57
N GLN A 132 16.38 23.16 -13.51
CA GLN A 132 15.86 21.91 -14.05
C GLN A 132 16.22 20.72 -13.14
N PRO A 133 15.37 19.69 -13.01
CA PRO A 133 15.67 18.52 -12.21
C PRO A 133 16.94 17.78 -12.71
N ALA A 134 18.05 17.89 -11.99
CA ALA A 134 19.35 17.27 -12.31
C ALA A 134 19.49 15.85 -11.75
N GLY A 135 18.91 15.57 -10.58
CA GLY A 135 19.00 14.25 -9.96
C GLY A 135 18.02 14.03 -8.81
N TRP A 136 17.81 12.78 -8.45
CA TRP A 136 17.06 12.40 -7.26
C TRP A 136 18.04 11.99 -6.16
N GLN A 137 18.17 12.83 -5.12
CA GLN A 137 19.14 12.55 -4.06
C GLN A 137 18.53 11.66 -2.99
N ILE A 138 19.24 10.58 -2.69
CA ILE A 138 18.92 9.62 -1.63
C ILE A 138 19.90 9.86 -0.49
N ASP A 139 19.38 9.94 0.72
CA ASP A 139 20.19 10.02 1.93
C ASP A 139 19.48 9.32 3.10
N ASN A 140 20.22 8.91 4.13
CA ASN A 140 19.67 8.25 5.33
C ASN A 140 18.83 6.99 5.01
N TYR A 141 19.16 6.26 3.93
CA TYR A 141 18.41 5.08 3.48
C TYR A 141 18.43 3.92 4.49
N PHE A 142 19.54 3.72 5.20
CA PHE A 142 19.59 2.68 6.24
C PHE A 142 19.08 3.17 7.61
N HIS A 143 18.73 4.46 7.72
CA HIS A 143 18.17 5.04 8.93
C HIS A 143 16.64 4.94 8.88
N GLU A 144 16.12 3.73 9.13
CA GLU A 144 14.69 3.45 9.21
C GLU A 144 14.02 4.24 10.34
N GLY A 145 12.74 4.57 10.16
CA GLY A 145 11.97 5.30 11.16
C GLY A 145 11.14 6.43 10.58
N PRO A 146 10.64 7.35 11.41
CA PRO A 146 9.71 8.37 10.96
C PRO A 146 10.33 9.30 9.90
N ARG A 147 9.50 9.72 8.95
CA ARG A 147 9.73 10.82 8.02
C ARG A 147 8.61 11.82 8.22
N GLU A 148 8.99 13.04 8.55
CA GLU A 148 8.05 14.16 8.66
C GLU A 148 7.93 14.80 7.29
N GLU A 149 6.74 14.74 6.71
CA GLU A 149 6.42 15.47 5.49
C GLU A 149 5.40 16.56 5.84
N ARG A 150 5.78 17.81 5.59
CA ARG A 150 4.84 18.92 5.62
C ARG A 150 4.02 18.90 4.33
N TRP A 151 2.89 18.20 4.35
CA TRP A 151 1.87 18.28 3.29
C TRP A 151 0.99 19.52 3.47
N PHE A 152 -0.04 19.68 2.63
CA PHE A 152 -1.14 20.64 2.79
C PHE A 152 -1.91 20.52 4.14
N VAL A 153 -1.63 19.46 4.91
CA VAL A 153 -2.14 19.24 6.27
C VAL A 153 -0.95 18.95 7.18
N GLU A 154 -0.87 19.62 8.32
CA GLU A 154 0.14 19.34 9.34
C GLU A 154 -0.03 17.93 9.92
N GLY A 155 1.09 17.24 10.18
CA GLY A 155 1.10 16.03 11.04
C GLY A 155 1.03 14.67 10.35
N VAL A 156 1.11 14.56 9.02
CA VAL A 156 1.21 13.25 8.35
C VAL A 156 2.60 12.66 8.56
N ARG A 157 2.70 11.67 9.44
CA ARG A 157 3.94 10.94 9.73
C ARG A 157 4.01 9.64 8.93
N LYS A 158 5.06 9.48 8.13
CA LYS A 158 5.37 8.23 7.42
C LYS A 158 6.50 7.52 8.13
N TYR A 159 6.68 6.23 7.85
CA TYR A 159 7.77 5.43 8.39
C TYR A 159 8.59 4.85 7.24
N HIS A 160 9.79 5.38 7.06
CA HIS A 160 10.77 4.87 6.11
C HIS A 160 11.26 3.49 6.55
N ARG A 161 11.33 2.59 5.58
CA ARG A 161 11.88 1.25 5.70
C ARG A 161 12.68 0.96 4.44
N THR A 162 13.72 0.17 4.59
CA THR A 162 14.49 -0.39 3.49
C THR A 162 13.64 -1.42 2.73
N LEU A 163 14.03 -1.70 1.49
CA LEU A 163 13.44 -2.80 0.73
C LEU A 163 13.59 -4.15 1.46
N SER A 164 14.75 -4.41 2.06
CA SER A 164 15.00 -5.62 2.86
C SER A 164 14.00 -5.77 4.00
N THR A 165 13.82 -4.74 4.83
CA THR A 165 12.81 -4.79 5.92
C THR A 165 11.40 -5.10 5.43
N LEU A 166 11.00 -4.54 4.28
CA LEU A 166 9.67 -4.79 3.71
C LEU A 166 9.50 -6.24 3.24
N LEU A 167 10.52 -6.80 2.57
CA LEU A 167 10.48 -8.15 2.01
C LEU A 167 10.76 -9.23 3.07
N ASP A 168 11.80 -9.05 3.88
CA ASP A 168 12.19 -9.98 4.94
C ASP A 168 11.08 -10.12 5.98
N GLY A 169 10.39 -9.02 6.33
CA GLY A 169 9.24 -9.10 7.23
C GLY A 169 8.14 -10.06 6.74
N GLN A 170 7.96 -10.21 5.43
CA GLN A 170 7.04 -11.19 4.85
C GLN A 170 7.62 -12.61 4.92
N LEU A 171 8.88 -12.77 4.51
CA LEU A 171 9.57 -14.06 4.49
C LEU A 171 9.66 -14.68 5.90
N GLU A 172 10.06 -13.89 6.90
CA GLU A 172 10.17 -14.30 8.30
C GLU A 172 8.80 -14.62 8.92
N SER A 173 7.73 -14.00 8.41
CA SER A 173 6.34 -14.30 8.83
C SER A 173 5.76 -15.53 8.13
N GLY A 174 6.57 -16.28 7.37
CA GLY A 174 6.15 -17.49 6.67
C GLY A 174 5.34 -17.23 5.39
N LEU A 175 5.30 -15.98 4.90
CA LEU A 175 4.73 -15.67 3.59
C LEU A 175 5.77 -15.93 2.49
N ARG A 176 5.31 -16.41 1.33
CA ARG A 176 6.10 -16.51 0.11
C ARG A 176 5.87 -15.27 -0.74
N VAL A 177 6.91 -14.46 -0.95
CA VAL A 177 6.85 -13.33 -1.89
C VAL A 177 6.85 -13.88 -3.32
N GLU A 178 5.79 -13.60 -4.09
CA GLU A 178 5.60 -14.12 -5.44
C GLU A 178 5.83 -13.07 -6.53
N ARG A 179 5.67 -11.78 -6.19
CA ARG A 179 5.96 -10.70 -7.13
C ARG A 179 6.29 -9.39 -6.41
N VAL A 180 7.28 -8.69 -6.94
CA VAL A 180 7.63 -7.31 -6.56
C VAL A 180 7.61 -6.46 -7.83
N ILE A 181 6.95 -5.31 -7.79
CA ILE A 181 6.82 -4.39 -8.92
C ILE A 181 7.15 -2.97 -8.48
N GLU A 182 8.04 -2.34 -9.22
CA GLU A 182 8.28 -0.89 -9.20
C GLU A 182 7.60 -0.28 -10.44
N PRO A 183 6.42 0.34 -10.29
CA PRO A 183 5.61 0.75 -11.43
C PRO A 183 6.18 2.00 -12.11
N ALA A 184 6.42 1.91 -13.41
CA ALA A 184 6.76 3.03 -14.29
C ALA A 184 5.55 3.48 -15.13
N PRO A 185 5.47 4.76 -15.55
CA PRO A 185 4.49 5.22 -16.54
C PRO A 185 4.63 4.46 -17.87
N SER A 186 3.52 4.06 -18.49
CA SER A 186 3.54 3.47 -19.83
C SER A 186 3.75 4.54 -20.92
N PRO A 187 4.23 4.17 -22.13
CA PRO A 187 4.36 5.11 -23.25
C PRO A 187 3.06 5.89 -23.55
N GLU A 188 1.93 5.18 -23.62
CA GLU A 188 0.59 5.77 -23.82
C GLU A 188 0.22 6.81 -22.74
N ARG A 189 0.66 6.57 -21.49
CA ARG A 189 0.44 7.49 -20.37
C ARG A 189 1.31 8.74 -20.51
N LEU A 190 2.55 8.58 -20.95
CA LEU A 190 3.48 9.68 -21.17
C LEU A 190 3.10 10.56 -22.37
N GLU A 191 2.43 10.01 -23.38
CA GLU A 191 1.82 10.80 -24.46
C GLU A 191 0.73 11.73 -23.92
N ARG A 192 -0.14 11.20 -23.05
CA ARG A 192 -1.23 11.97 -22.43
C ARG A 192 -0.78 12.90 -21.31
N ARG A 193 0.31 12.55 -20.62
CA ARG A 193 0.85 13.26 -19.46
C ARG A 193 2.38 13.36 -19.54
N PRO A 194 2.92 14.24 -20.41
CA PRO A 194 4.36 14.36 -20.62
C PRO A 194 5.14 14.73 -19.35
N TYR A 195 4.53 15.45 -18.41
CA TYR A 195 5.14 15.84 -17.13
C TYR A 195 5.47 14.63 -16.24
N GLU A 196 4.80 13.48 -16.42
CA GLU A 196 5.09 12.27 -15.65
C GLU A 196 6.38 11.55 -16.09
N ARG A 197 7.08 12.06 -17.13
CA ARG A 197 8.40 11.55 -17.55
C ARG A 197 9.43 11.56 -16.42
N GLU A 198 9.29 12.47 -15.46
CA GLU A 198 10.16 12.51 -14.29
C GLU A 198 10.09 11.22 -13.45
N HIS A 199 8.95 10.51 -13.47
CA HIS A 199 8.75 9.24 -12.75
C HIS A 199 9.45 8.05 -13.43
N LEU A 200 10.08 8.24 -14.60
CA LEU A 200 10.98 7.25 -15.19
C LEU A 200 12.36 7.25 -14.52
N ARG A 201 12.71 8.30 -13.76
CA ARG A 201 14.04 8.47 -13.18
C ARG A 201 14.17 7.85 -11.78
N ARG A 202 13.04 7.61 -11.11
CA ARG A 202 12.98 7.05 -9.76
C ARG A 202 11.61 6.42 -9.48
N PRO A 203 11.56 5.29 -8.76
CA PRO A 203 10.29 4.68 -8.36
C PRO A 203 9.58 5.52 -7.30
N MET A 204 8.27 5.67 -7.43
CA MET A 204 7.42 6.30 -6.41
C MET A 204 6.89 5.29 -5.40
N PHE A 205 6.56 4.10 -5.91
CA PHE A 205 5.81 3.09 -5.18
C PHE A 205 6.49 1.74 -5.30
N LEU A 206 6.23 0.88 -4.33
CA LEU A 206 6.56 -0.53 -4.36
C LEU A 206 5.26 -1.31 -4.23
N LEU A 207 5.05 -2.28 -5.12
CA LEU A 207 3.92 -3.20 -5.07
C LEU A 207 4.45 -4.60 -4.80
N VAL A 208 3.85 -5.28 -3.83
CA VAL A 208 4.25 -6.64 -3.47
C VAL A 208 3.02 -7.53 -3.42
N ARG A 209 3.18 -8.74 -3.95
CA ARG A 209 2.25 -9.84 -3.82
C ARG A 209 2.95 -11.00 -3.12
N ALA A 210 2.33 -11.49 -2.07
CA ALA A 210 2.78 -12.66 -1.33
C ALA A 210 1.62 -13.62 -1.05
N THR A 211 1.94 -14.89 -0.83
CA THR A 211 0.98 -15.94 -0.47
C THR A 211 1.36 -16.56 0.87
N ARG A 212 0.36 -16.95 1.64
CA ARG A 212 0.57 -17.90 2.74
C ARG A 212 0.64 -19.31 2.13
N PRO A 213 1.74 -20.06 2.30
CA PRO A 213 1.82 -21.45 1.83
C PRO A 213 0.70 -22.33 2.41
N VAL A 214 0.38 -23.43 1.71
CA VAL A 214 -0.60 -24.44 2.15
C VAL A 214 0.02 -25.35 3.20
#